data_AF-A0A9D7FKP5-F1
#
_entry.id   AF-A0A9D7FKP5-F1
#
_cell.length_a   1.000
_cell.length_b   1.000
_cell.length_c   1.000
_cell.angle_alpha   90.00
_cell.angle_beta   90.00
_cell.angle_gamma   90.00
#
_symmetry.space_group_name_H-M   'P 1'
#
loop_
_entity.id
_entity.type
_entity.pdbx_description
1 polymer ?
#
loop_
_entity_poly.entity_id
_entity_poly.type
_entity_poly.pdbx_seq_one_letter_code
_entity_poly.pdbx_strand_id
1 'polypeptide(L)'
;MNTLYLRPNRRIMKNLSLALNAVLIVAVGILYYLHFKGNSAGTSASAEFVGPMPVSSQGIVFINSDSLLQEYDFYKDQKSKFEAEQERIKNELKGESDKLQKDAAVYQQQAIGMTDMERQNKEQELGMRQQRLMDKKDQLLSKLDELQAGSSEELYNRLNEYLKTF
;
A
#
# COMPACT_ATOMS: atom_id res chain seq x y z
N MET A 1 -14.04 -51.45 -26.46
CA MET A 1 -13.38 -50.36 -27.22
C MET A 1 -14.19 -49.08 -27.03
N ASN A 2 -13.68 -48.08 -26.30
CA ASN A 2 -13.31 -46.78 -26.88
C ASN A 2 -12.76 -45.86 -25.78
N THR A 3 -11.49 -45.49 -25.90
CA THR A 3 -10.80 -44.51 -25.04
C THR A 3 -11.00 -43.12 -25.62
N LEU A 4 -11.65 -42.20 -24.90
CA LEU A 4 -11.69 -40.78 -25.28
C LEU A 4 -10.85 -39.94 -24.30
N TYR A 5 -9.62 -39.63 -24.73
CA TYR A 5 -8.75 -38.65 -24.11
C TYR A 5 -9.20 -37.24 -24.47
N LEU A 6 -9.59 -36.42 -23.48
CA LEU A 6 -9.67 -34.97 -23.65
C LEU A 6 -8.26 -34.37 -23.56
N ARG A 7 -7.78 -33.76 -24.65
CA ARG A 7 -6.55 -32.96 -24.68
C ARG A 7 -6.83 -31.57 -24.10
N PRO A 8 -6.13 -31.11 -23.05
CA PRO A 8 -6.24 -29.73 -22.61
C PRO A 8 -5.44 -28.79 -23.52
N ASN A 9 -6.08 -27.66 -23.85
CA ASN A 9 -5.68 -26.71 -24.89
C ASN A 9 -4.52 -25.80 -24.42
N ARG A 10 -3.26 -26.21 -24.66
CA ARG A 10 -2.01 -25.58 -24.19
C ARG A 10 -1.67 -24.19 -24.78
N ARG A 11 -2.55 -23.60 -25.60
CA ARG A 11 -2.31 -22.32 -26.30
C ARG A 11 -2.73 -21.09 -25.47
N ILE A 12 -3.69 -21.23 -24.55
CA ILE A 12 -4.27 -20.08 -23.80
C ILE A 12 -3.32 -19.57 -22.70
N MET A 13 -2.57 -20.46 -22.04
CA MET A 13 -1.62 -20.05 -20.97
C MET A 13 -0.41 -19.25 -21.47
N LYS A 14 -0.05 -19.35 -22.76
CA LYS A 14 1.12 -18.64 -23.31
C LYS A 14 0.80 -17.19 -23.68
N ASN A 15 -0.43 -16.92 -24.11
CA ASN A 15 -0.86 -15.59 -24.53
C ASN A 15 -1.22 -14.70 -23.32
N LEU A 16 -1.63 -15.30 -22.20
CA LEU A 16 -1.95 -14.56 -20.98
C LEU A 16 -0.70 -13.93 -20.35
N SER A 17 0.40 -14.68 -20.27
CA SER A 17 1.68 -14.13 -19.80
C SER A 17 2.22 -13.07 -20.75
N LEU A 18 2.06 -13.25 -22.07
CA LEU A 18 2.50 -12.28 -23.06
C LEU A 18 1.67 -10.98 -23.00
N ALA A 19 0.35 -11.08 -22.85
CA ALA A 19 -0.54 -9.94 -22.68
C ALA A 19 -0.26 -9.19 -21.36
N LEU A 20 -0.03 -9.91 -20.27
CA LEU A 20 0.28 -9.31 -18.97
C LEU A 20 1.62 -8.58 -18.97
N ASN A 21 2.65 -9.15 -19.58
CA ASN A 21 3.95 -8.48 -19.76
C ASN A 21 3.83 -7.26 -20.69
N ALA A 22 3.03 -7.32 -21.76
CA ALA A 22 2.81 -6.18 -22.65
C ALA A 22 2.14 -5.00 -21.93
N VAL A 23 1.13 -5.26 -21.10
CA VAL A 23 0.47 -4.23 -20.28
C VAL A 23 1.45 -3.60 -19.28
N LEU A 24 2.30 -4.41 -18.65
CA LEU A 24 3.34 -3.95 -17.72
C LEU A 24 4.31 -2.97 -18.39
N ILE A 25 4.77 -3.27 -19.60
CA ILE A 25 5.70 -2.40 -20.35
C ILE A 25 5.03 -1.06 -20.71
N VAL A 26 3.76 -1.08 -21.14
CA VAL A 26 3.01 0.15 -21.45
C VAL A 26 2.83 1.02 -20.21
N ALA A 27 2.50 0.43 -19.06
CA ALA A 27 2.34 1.15 -17.80
C ALA A 27 3.63 1.85 -17.36
N VAL A 28 4.77 1.16 -17.44
CA VAL A 28 6.09 1.73 -17.11
C VAL A 28 6.47 2.84 -18.10
N GLY A 29 6.17 2.69 -19.39
CA GLY A 29 6.41 3.73 -20.39
C GLY A 29 5.62 5.02 -20.15
N ILE A 30 4.35 4.91 -19.75
CA ILE A 30 3.51 6.06 -19.41
C ILE A 30 4.04 6.76 -18.14
N LEU A 31 4.36 5.99 -17.10
CA LEU A 31 4.94 6.54 -15.87
C LEU A 31 6.27 7.24 -16.12
N TYR A 32 7.15 6.65 -16.94
CA TYR A 32 8.41 7.28 -17.31
C TYR A 32 8.20 8.59 -18.07
N TYR A 33 7.30 8.61 -19.05
CA TYR A 33 6.99 9.83 -19.81
C TYR A 33 6.43 10.94 -18.91
N LEU A 34 5.52 10.59 -17.99
CA LEU A 34 4.89 11.57 -17.10
C LEU A 34 5.85 12.06 -16.00
N HIS A 35 6.71 11.18 -15.48
CA HIS A 35 7.69 11.51 -14.46
C HIS A 35 8.87 12.33 -14.99
N PHE A 36 9.30 12.11 -16.25
CA PHE A 36 10.43 12.84 -16.83
C PHE A 36 10.04 14.14 -17.57
N LYS A 37 8.78 14.32 -17.97
CA LYS A 37 8.30 15.56 -18.61
C LYS A 37 7.78 16.63 -17.64
N GLY A 38 8.09 16.48 -16.35
CA GLY A 38 7.62 17.33 -15.26
C GLY A 38 8.63 18.31 -14.68
N ASN A 39 9.78 18.58 -15.32
CA ASN A 39 10.69 19.63 -14.83
C ASN A 39 11.45 20.33 -15.97
N SER A 40 10.87 21.39 -16.49
CA SER A 40 11.57 22.40 -17.30
C SER A 40 10.79 23.72 -17.26
N ALA A 41 11.01 24.48 -16.20
CA ALA A 41 10.82 25.93 -16.21
C ALA A 41 11.76 26.55 -15.17
N GLY A 42 13.02 26.72 -15.59
CA GLY A 42 13.83 27.78 -15.02
C GLY A 42 13.27 29.11 -15.49
N THR A 43 12.94 29.99 -14.56
CA THR A 43 12.77 31.42 -14.83
C THR A 43 13.67 32.16 -13.87
N SER A 44 14.70 32.76 -14.46
CA SER A 44 15.64 33.68 -13.82
C SER A 44 14.91 34.83 -13.13
N ALA A 45 15.35 35.15 -11.93
CA ALA A 45 14.95 36.36 -11.23
C ALA A 45 15.51 37.60 -11.96
N SER A 46 14.62 38.44 -12.48
CA SER A 46 14.88 39.85 -12.73
C SER A 46 14.07 40.66 -11.72
N ALA A 47 14.77 41.31 -10.80
CA ALA A 47 14.16 42.23 -9.84
C ALA A 47 13.77 43.52 -10.55
N GLU A 48 12.47 43.72 -10.78
CA GLU A 48 11.91 45.05 -11.00
C GLU A 48 11.33 45.56 -9.67
N PHE A 49 11.86 46.69 -9.22
CA PHE A 49 11.30 47.47 -8.12
C PHE A 49 10.00 48.11 -8.60
N VAL A 50 8.87 47.55 -8.19
CA VAL A 50 7.56 48.20 -8.30
C VAL A 50 7.34 48.98 -7.01
N GLY A 51 7.29 50.30 -7.12
CA GLY A 51 6.93 51.21 -6.03
C GLY A 51 5.56 50.89 -5.42
N PRO A 52 5.17 51.57 -4.32
CA PRO A 52 4.06 51.14 -3.48
C PRO A 52 2.74 51.16 -4.25
N MET A 53 2.21 49.97 -4.57
CA MET A 53 0.84 49.83 -5.07
C MET A 53 -0.15 50.03 -3.91
N PRO A 54 -1.27 50.72 -4.14
CA PRO A 54 -2.31 50.89 -3.13
C PRO A 54 -2.92 49.52 -2.82
N VAL A 55 -2.97 49.21 -1.53
CA VAL A 55 -3.52 47.98 -0.97
C VAL A 55 -5.01 47.92 -1.30
N SER A 56 -5.39 47.21 -2.35
CA SER A 56 -6.76 46.77 -2.53
C SER A 56 -7.08 45.79 -1.41
N SER A 57 -8.19 46.03 -0.73
CA SER A 57 -8.71 45.34 0.46
C SER A 57 -9.12 43.88 0.23
N GLN A 58 -8.21 43.05 -0.26
CA GLN A 58 -8.30 41.60 -0.19
C GLN A 58 -7.08 41.13 0.61
N GLY A 59 -7.35 40.79 1.87
CA GLY A 59 -6.37 40.69 2.96
C GLY A 59 -5.13 39.88 2.62
N ILE A 60 -3.97 40.49 2.84
CA ILE A 60 -2.73 39.75 3.04
C ILE A 60 -2.86 39.05 4.39
N VAL A 61 -3.14 37.75 4.39
CA VAL A 61 -3.19 36.93 5.60
C VAL A 61 -1.76 36.57 5.99
N PHE A 62 -1.30 37.10 7.11
CA PHE A 62 -0.01 36.72 7.70
C PHE A 62 -0.15 35.34 8.34
N ILE A 63 0.39 34.32 7.67
CA ILE A 63 0.45 32.94 8.18
C ILE A 63 1.58 32.87 9.21
N ASN A 64 1.25 32.62 10.48
CA ASN A 64 2.26 32.38 11.52
C ASN A 64 3.05 31.11 11.18
N SER A 65 4.38 31.24 11.07
CA SER A 65 5.28 30.12 10.74
C SER A 65 5.22 28.96 11.74
N ASP A 66 4.88 29.24 13.02
CA ASP A 66 4.71 28.21 14.05
C ASP A 66 3.55 27.24 13.76
N SER A 67 2.46 27.70 13.15
CA SER A 67 1.31 26.84 12.81
C SER A 67 1.60 25.93 11.62
N LEU A 68 2.36 26.42 10.63
CA LEU A 68 2.85 25.58 9.52
C LEU A 68 3.83 24.51 10.04
N LEU A 69 4.63 24.84 11.05
CA LEU A 69 5.56 23.92 11.68
C LEU A 69 4.81 22.81 12.46
N GLN A 70 3.76 23.17 13.20
CA GLN A 70 2.90 22.20 13.89
C GLN A 70 2.18 21.24 12.94
N GLU A 71 1.65 21.75 11.82
CA GLU A 71 0.98 20.90 10.82
C GLU A 71 1.98 19.96 10.12
N TYR A 72 3.20 20.44 9.86
CA TYR A 72 4.29 19.62 9.32
C TYR A 72 4.74 18.53 10.30
N ASP A 73 4.86 18.85 11.60
CA ASP A 73 5.22 17.89 12.64
C ASP A 73 4.12 16.83 12.82
N PHE A 74 2.85 17.24 12.78
CA PHE A 74 1.71 16.32 12.78
C PHE A 74 1.74 15.37 11.58
N TYR A 75 1.94 15.91 10.37
CA TYR A 75 2.08 15.10 9.16
C TYR A 75 3.23 14.10 9.28
N LYS A 76 4.39 14.54 9.81
CA LYS A 76 5.56 13.69 10.00
C LYS A 76 5.30 12.56 11.00
N ASP A 77 4.60 12.84 12.10
CA ASP A 77 4.20 11.83 13.09
C ASP A 77 3.21 10.82 12.51
N GLN A 78 2.16 11.29 11.80
CA GLN A 78 1.19 10.41 11.14
C GLN A 78 1.85 9.53 10.08
N LYS A 79 2.77 10.09 9.29
CA LYS A 79 3.57 9.33 8.33
C LYS A 79 4.42 8.26 9.04
N SER A 80 5.09 8.62 10.14
CA SER A 80 5.89 7.68 10.92
C SER A 80 5.03 6.55 11.50
N LYS A 81 3.84 6.85 12.03
CA LYS A 81 2.90 5.85 12.54
C LYS A 81 2.42 4.91 11.43
N PHE A 82 2.13 5.46 10.25
CA PHE A 82 1.69 4.68 9.10
C PHE A 82 2.79 3.74 8.58
N GLU A 83 4.04 4.22 8.49
CA GLU A 83 5.19 3.39 8.13
C GLU A 83 5.45 2.29 9.17
N ALA A 84 5.36 2.63 10.46
CA ALA A 84 5.53 1.65 11.55
C ALA A 84 4.42 0.57 11.52
N GLU A 85 3.15 0.94 11.30
CA GLU A 85 2.06 -0.04 11.21
C GLU A 85 2.19 -0.91 9.96
N GLN A 86 2.61 -0.36 8.82
CA GLN A 86 2.94 -1.14 7.62
C GLN A 86 4.03 -2.18 7.89
N GLU A 87 5.12 -1.78 8.54
CA GLU A 87 6.21 -2.69 8.88
C GLU A 87 5.75 -3.77 9.86
N ARG A 88 4.95 -3.39 10.87
CA ARG A 88 4.35 -4.32 11.83
C ARG A 88 3.50 -5.37 11.14
N ILE A 89 2.58 -4.95 10.27
CA ILE A 89 1.70 -5.83 9.47
C ILE A 89 2.52 -6.78 8.62
N LYS A 90 3.52 -6.26 7.90
CA LYS A 90 4.40 -7.07 7.04
C LYS A 90 5.14 -8.14 7.85
N ASN A 91 5.74 -7.75 8.98
CA ASN A 91 6.49 -8.66 9.83
C ASN A 91 5.60 -9.72 10.48
N GLU A 92 4.39 -9.33 10.87
CA GLU A 92 3.40 -10.23 11.46
C GLU A 92 2.92 -11.29 10.44
N LEU A 93 2.48 -10.86 9.25
CA LEU A 93 2.05 -11.77 8.19
C LEU A 93 3.18 -12.67 7.71
N LYS A 94 4.39 -12.13 7.59
CA LYS A 94 5.57 -12.93 7.25
C LYS A 94 5.86 -13.97 8.32
N GLY A 95 5.86 -13.58 9.60
CA GLY A 95 6.11 -14.49 10.71
C GLY A 95 5.10 -15.64 10.77
N GLU A 96 3.82 -15.35 10.54
CA GLU A 96 2.78 -16.39 10.50
C GLU A 96 2.88 -17.29 9.27
N SER A 97 3.15 -16.71 8.09
CA SER A 97 3.36 -17.46 6.85
C SER A 97 4.56 -18.40 6.97
N ASP A 98 5.70 -17.90 7.47
CA ASP A 98 6.92 -18.69 7.66
C ASP A 98 6.67 -19.84 8.66
N LYS A 99 5.92 -19.59 9.75
CA LYS A 99 5.53 -20.65 10.71
C LYS A 99 4.64 -21.70 10.05
N LEU A 100 3.61 -21.29 9.33
CA LEU A 100 2.69 -22.20 8.64
C LEU A 100 3.43 -23.06 7.60
N GLN A 101 4.35 -22.47 6.84
CA GLN A 101 5.17 -23.18 5.87
C GLN A 101 6.10 -24.20 6.55
N LYS A 102 6.74 -23.83 7.67
CA LYS A 102 7.57 -24.74 8.47
C LYS A 102 6.74 -25.90 9.02
N ASP A 103 5.56 -25.61 9.56
CA ASP A 103 4.68 -26.64 10.14
C ASP A 103 4.17 -27.61 9.06
N ALA A 104 3.88 -27.11 7.86
CA ALA A 104 3.52 -27.95 6.72
C ALA A 104 4.70 -28.83 6.26
N ALA A 105 5.93 -28.30 6.25
CA ALA A 105 7.12 -29.08 5.92
C ALA A 105 7.41 -30.17 6.97
N VAL A 106 7.28 -29.85 8.26
CA VAL A 106 7.39 -30.82 9.35
C VAL A 106 6.32 -31.90 9.23
N TYR A 107 5.07 -31.52 8.95
CA TYR A 107 4.00 -32.47 8.69
C TYR A 107 4.35 -33.42 7.55
N GLN A 108 4.82 -32.92 6.40
CA GLN A 108 5.21 -33.77 5.27
C GLN A 108 6.31 -34.77 5.63
N GLN A 109 7.28 -34.37 6.46
CA GLN A 109 8.36 -35.26 6.90
C GLN A 109 7.86 -36.32 7.89
N GLN A 110 6.94 -35.96 8.79
CA GLN A 110 6.45 -36.84 9.85
C GLN A 110 5.23 -37.69 9.43
N ALA A 111 4.55 -37.33 8.33
CA ALA A 111 3.31 -37.97 7.87
C ALA A 111 3.43 -39.49 7.68
N ILE A 112 4.62 -39.99 7.34
CA ILE A 112 4.88 -41.43 7.15
C ILE A 112 4.80 -42.21 8.48
N GLY A 113 5.12 -41.56 9.61
CA GLY A 113 5.09 -42.16 10.95
C GLY A 113 3.81 -41.85 11.75
N MET A 114 2.88 -41.07 11.20
CA MET A 114 1.64 -40.66 11.86
C MET A 114 0.49 -41.61 11.55
N THR A 115 -0.41 -41.78 12.52
CA THR A 115 -1.68 -42.49 12.30
C THR A 115 -2.64 -41.65 11.44
N ASP A 116 -3.62 -42.29 10.81
CA ASP A 116 -4.60 -41.58 9.97
C ASP A 116 -5.36 -40.48 10.72
N MET A 117 -5.68 -40.71 12.01
CA MET A 117 -6.36 -39.73 12.86
C MET A 117 -5.46 -38.51 13.17
N GLU A 118 -4.18 -38.74 13.45
CA GLU A 118 -3.22 -37.65 13.69
C GLU A 118 -3.00 -36.82 12.43
N ARG A 119 -2.93 -37.45 11.25
CA ARG A 119 -2.85 -36.74 9.97
C ARG A 119 -4.08 -35.87 9.74
N GLN A 120 -5.27 -36.41 9.90
CA GLN A 120 -6.52 -35.67 9.72
C GLN A 120 -6.60 -34.44 10.64
N ASN A 121 -6.28 -34.62 11.92
CA ASN A 121 -6.24 -33.51 12.88
C ASN A 121 -5.22 -32.44 12.48
N LYS A 122 -4.04 -32.86 12.01
CA LYS A 122 -2.99 -31.92 11.60
C LYS A 122 -3.34 -31.17 10.32
N GLU A 123 -3.93 -31.84 9.34
CA GLU A 123 -4.42 -31.21 8.12
C GLU A 123 -5.52 -30.19 8.41
N GLN A 124 -6.46 -30.52 9.30
CA GLN A 124 -7.49 -29.59 9.73
C GLN A 124 -6.89 -28.36 10.44
N GLU A 125 -5.93 -28.57 11.35
CA GLU A 125 -5.23 -27.48 12.03
C GLU A 125 -4.52 -26.55 11.04
N LEU A 126 -3.76 -27.11 10.09
CA LEU A 126 -3.05 -26.35 9.05
C LEU A 126 -4.03 -25.58 8.16
N GLY A 127 -5.14 -26.20 7.76
CA GLY A 127 -6.20 -25.55 6.98
C GLY A 127 -6.85 -24.38 7.74
N MET A 128 -7.21 -24.56 9.01
CA MET A 128 -7.75 -23.48 9.84
C MET A 128 -6.75 -22.34 10.03
N ARG A 129 -5.45 -22.64 10.16
CA ARG A 129 -4.40 -21.61 10.26
C ARG A 129 -4.21 -20.87 8.95
N GLN A 130 -4.31 -21.54 7.82
CA GLN A 130 -4.25 -20.91 6.51
C GLN A 130 -5.43 -19.94 6.30
N GLN A 131 -6.65 -20.35 6.66
CA GLN A 131 -7.82 -19.47 6.59
C GLN A 131 -7.65 -18.25 7.50
N ARG A 132 -7.26 -18.46 8.77
CA ARG A 132 -7.00 -17.36 9.71
C ARG A 132 -5.95 -16.38 9.20
N LEU A 133 -4.90 -16.86 8.53
CA LEU A 133 -3.89 -15.98 7.93
C LEU A 133 -4.49 -15.09 6.83
N MET A 134 -5.40 -15.63 6.01
CA MET A 134 -6.08 -14.84 4.98
C MET A 134 -7.02 -13.81 5.60
N ASP A 135 -7.85 -14.22 6.57
CA ASP A 135 -8.77 -13.32 7.26
C ASP A 135 -8.00 -12.20 7.97
N LYS A 136 -6.88 -12.54 8.63
CA LYS A 136 -6.01 -11.58 9.29
C LYS A 136 -5.38 -10.62 8.30
N LYS A 137 -4.92 -11.09 7.14
CA LYS A 137 -4.39 -10.23 6.08
C LYS A 137 -5.44 -9.21 5.65
N ASP A 138 -6.67 -9.65 5.42
CA ASP A 138 -7.75 -8.75 4.98
C ASP A 138 -8.11 -7.74 6.08
N GLN A 139 -8.19 -8.17 7.35
CA GLN A 139 -8.40 -7.27 8.49
C GLN A 139 -7.30 -6.21 8.63
N LEU A 140 -6.03 -6.62 8.49
CA LEU A 140 -4.90 -5.69 8.61
C LEU A 140 -4.86 -4.70 7.44
N LEU A 141 -5.24 -5.11 6.23
CA LEU A 141 -5.38 -4.21 5.09
C LEU A 141 -6.51 -3.18 5.32
N SER A 142 -7.68 -3.62 5.79
CA SER A 142 -8.78 -2.69 6.11
C SER A 142 -8.40 -1.69 7.19
N LYS A 143 -7.66 -2.13 8.22
CA LYS A 143 -7.17 -1.24 9.28
C LYS A 143 -6.17 -0.20 8.76
N LEU A 144 -5.34 -0.58 7.78
CA LEU A 144 -4.39 0.33 7.14
C LEU A 144 -5.10 1.38 6.29
N ASP A 145 -6.14 0.98 5.55
CA ASP A 145 -7.00 1.90 4.80
C ASP A 145 -7.74 2.88 5.74
N GLU A 146 -8.26 2.38 6.87
CA GLU A 146 -8.91 3.21 7.89
C GLU A 146 -7.94 4.23 8.50
N LEU A 147 -6.72 3.83 8.83
CA LEU A 147 -5.68 4.72 9.34
C LEU A 147 -5.32 5.82 8.33
N GLN A 148 -5.23 5.47 7.04
CA GLN A 148 -4.96 6.42 5.97
C GLN A 148 -6.11 7.42 5.79
N ALA A 149 -7.36 6.94 5.82
CA ALA A 149 -8.55 7.78 5.70
C ALA A 149 -8.67 8.75 6.89
N GLY A 150 -8.55 8.24 8.12
CA GLY A 150 -8.61 9.06 9.33
C GLY A 150 -7.50 10.11 9.40
N SER A 151 -6.27 9.74 9.01
CA SER A 151 -5.15 10.71 8.96
C SER A 151 -5.39 11.81 7.92
N SER A 152 -6.01 11.48 6.79
CA SER A 152 -6.34 12.46 5.75
C SER A 152 -7.44 13.41 6.25
N GLU A 153 -8.49 12.88 6.86
CA GLU A 153 -9.59 13.68 7.43
C GLU A 153 -9.09 14.64 8.53
N GLU A 154 -8.23 14.15 9.43
CA GLU A 154 -7.69 14.97 10.51
C GLU A 154 -6.81 16.11 9.98
N LEU A 155 -5.98 15.84 8.96
CA LEU A 155 -5.20 16.88 8.28
C LEU A 155 -6.11 17.92 7.60
N TYR A 156 -7.15 17.49 6.90
CA TYR A 156 -8.13 18.42 6.30
C TYR A 156 -8.84 19.27 7.35
N ASN A 157 -9.24 18.68 8.47
CA ASN A 157 -9.92 19.38 9.56
C ASN A 157 -9.00 20.43 10.20
N ARG A 158 -7.73 20.08 10.47
CA ARG A 158 -6.73 21.01 11.03
C ARG A 158 -6.43 22.16 10.08
N LEU A 159 -6.26 21.89 8.78
CA LEU A 159 -6.13 22.93 7.77
C LEU A 159 -7.35 23.84 7.73
N ASN A 160 -8.56 23.29 7.78
CA ASN A 160 -9.79 24.09 7.71
C ASN A 160 -10.03 24.92 8.98
N GLU A 161 -9.70 24.38 10.17
CA GLU A 161 -9.75 25.11 11.43
C GLU A 161 -8.72 26.26 11.47
N TYR A 162 -7.51 26.00 10.96
CA TYR A 162 -6.51 27.03 10.77
C TYR A 162 -7.02 28.15 9.85
N LEU A 163 -7.55 27.79 8.67
CA LEU A 163 -8.05 28.75 7.68
C LEU A 163 -9.30 29.52 8.14
N LYS A 164 -10.06 29.02 9.12
CA LYS A 164 -11.22 29.72 9.71
C LYS A 164 -10.84 30.73 10.80
N THR A 165 -9.64 30.62 11.35
CA THR A 165 -9.15 31.51 12.42
C THR A 165 -8.62 32.84 11.86
N PHE A 166 -8.47 32.95 10.53
CA PHE A 166 -8.06 34.14 9.79
C PHE A 166 -9.16 34.58 8.81
#